data_AF-A0A5C1A9U3-F1
#
_entry.id   AF-A0A5C1A9U3-F1
#
_cell.length_a   1.000
_cell.length_b   1.000
_cell.length_c   1.000
_cell.angle_alpha   90.00
_cell.angle_beta   90.00
_cell.angle_gamma   90.00
#
_symmetry.space_group_name_H-M   'P 1'
#
loop_
_entity.id
_entity.type
_entity.pdbx_description
1 polymer ?
#
loop_
_entity_poly.entity_id
_entity_poly.type
_entity_poly.pdbx_seq_one_letter_code
_entity_poly.pdbx_strand_id
1 'polypeptide(L)'
;MNEFMVLVERAVRPVQAGPKRKLRMREELLAHLTGIHEEELARLGDDSAARAAAVQRFGDPAALTVELQQSVSFSDRMDARMDRAFGWRPGESATRHSARQAGLIALVILPWLPFVLLVAGTGQPDDEPVPSTATLLRFFGGLLVFVPALVFALSVLYFRMRDSLHGAFGAPRSWRRVIGFGALSLLVLPVLGTAFSLISMGATSEIPEESTTARSIAGLFVGFLIVPLFLAGLAWKLGGSEIRHAEWASLDIGQ
;
A
#
# COMPACT_ATOMS: atom_id res chain seq x y z
N MET A 1 27.68 7.22 -9.22
CA MET A 1 26.48 6.37 -9.10
C MET A 1 25.20 7.17 -9.02
N ASN A 2 25.06 8.14 -8.10
CA ASN A 2 23.82 8.94 -7.98
C ASN A 2 23.44 9.68 -9.28
N GLU A 3 24.40 10.19 -10.04
CA GLU A 3 24.14 10.91 -11.30
C GLU A 3 23.47 10.02 -12.36
N PHE A 4 23.95 8.78 -12.53
CA PHE A 4 23.33 7.80 -13.43
C PHE A 4 21.90 7.44 -12.98
N MET A 5 21.68 7.30 -11.67
CA MET A 5 20.34 7.08 -11.13
C MET A 5 19.41 8.27 -11.42
N VAL A 6 19.89 9.50 -11.29
CA VAL A 6 19.11 10.71 -11.61
C VAL A 6 18.74 10.74 -13.10
N LEU A 7 19.68 10.45 -14.00
CA LEU A 7 19.42 10.41 -15.44
C LEU A 7 18.38 9.35 -15.81
N VAL A 8 18.52 8.13 -15.27
CA VAL A 8 17.57 7.03 -15.47
C VAL A 8 16.19 7.36 -14.89
N GLU A 9 16.14 7.93 -13.69
CA GLU A 9 14.88 8.35 -13.07
C GLU A 9 14.20 9.45 -13.89
N ARG A 10 14.95 10.39 -14.49
CA ARG A 10 14.40 11.42 -15.37
C ARG A 10 13.70 10.82 -16.58
N ALA A 11 14.24 9.76 -17.17
CA ALA A 11 13.62 9.04 -18.28
C ALA A 11 12.41 8.18 -17.86
N VAL A 12 12.47 7.52 -16.70
CA VAL A 12 11.44 6.53 -16.28
C VAL A 12 10.29 7.16 -15.49
N ARG A 13 10.53 8.24 -14.73
CA ARG A 13 9.49 8.86 -13.87
C ARG A 13 8.20 9.23 -14.64
N PRO A 14 8.25 9.82 -15.85
CA PRO A 14 7.04 10.22 -16.58
C PRO A 14 6.23 9.04 -17.16
N VAL A 15 6.86 7.86 -17.30
CA VAL A 15 6.23 6.67 -17.89
C VAL A 15 5.01 6.25 -17.07
N GLN A 16 3.88 5.99 -17.71
CA GLN A 16 2.62 5.58 -17.06
C GLN A 16 2.59 4.07 -16.80
N ALA A 17 3.54 3.54 -16.03
CA ALA A 17 3.62 2.14 -15.65
C ALA A 17 3.52 1.94 -14.12
N GLY A 18 3.05 0.78 -13.69
CA GLY A 18 2.99 0.41 -12.27
C GLY A 18 4.38 0.34 -11.60
N PRO A 19 4.45 0.38 -10.26
CA PRO A 19 5.70 0.55 -9.51
C PRO A 19 6.71 -0.58 -9.75
N LYS A 20 6.23 -1.82 -9.91
CA LYS A 20 7.08 -2.99 -10.22
C LYS A 20 7.72 -2.88 -11.61
N ARG A 21 6.94 -2.48 -12.62
CA ARG A 21 7.43 -2.32 -13.99
C ARG A 21 8.42 -1.17 -14.09
N LYS A 22 8.16 -0.04 -13.42
CA LYS A 22 9.10 1.08 -13.33
C LYS A 22 10.41 0.68 -12.64
N LEU A 23 10.34 -0.06 -11.53
CA LEU A 23 11.55 -0.54 -10.85
C LEU A 23 12.41 -1.38 -11.78
N ARG A 24 11.79 -2.33 -12.50
CA ARG A 24 12.49 -3.14 -13.49
C ARG A 24 13.12 -2.31 -14.62
N MET A 25 12.38 -1.34 -15.17
CA MET A 25 12.91 -0.42 -16.20
C MET A 25 14.12 0.36 -15.68
N ARG A 26 14.08 0.84 -14.44
CA ARG A 26 15.22 1.55 -13.82
C ARG A 26 16.43 0.64 -13.65
N GLU A 27 16.22 -0.57 -13.15
CA GLU A 27 17.29 -1.56 -12.95
C GLU A 27 17.95 -1.93 -14.29
N GLU A 28 17.15 -2.20 -15.33
CA GLU A 28 17.63 -2.51 -16.68
C GLU A 28 18.41 -1.33 -17.29
N LEU A 29 17.86 -0.11 -17.26
CA LEU A 29 18.52 1.07 -17.81
C LEU A 29 19.77 1.48 -17.04
N LEU A 30 19.78 1.33 -15.71
CA LEU A 30 20.96 1.58 -14.90
C LEU A 30 22.07 0.58 -15.22
N ALA A 31 21.72 -0.70 -15.41
CA ALA A 31 22.68 -1.72 -15.82
C ALA A 31 23.28 -1.40 -17.20
N HIS A 32 22.46 -0.98 -18.18
CA HIS A 32 22.94 -0.57 -19.50
C HIS A 32 23.87 0.66 -19.42
N LEU A 33 23.47 1.70 -18.68
CA LEU A 33 24.29 2.91 -18.53
C LEU A 33 25.62 2.63 -17.82
N THR A 34 25.61 1.74 -16.82
CA THR A 34 26.83 1.31 -16.13
C THR A 34 27.74 0.53 -17.07
N GLY A 35 27.19 -0.38 -17.90
CA GLY A 35 27.96 -1.09 -18.92
C GLY A 35 28.61 -0.15 -19.94
N ILE A 36 27.87 0.84 -20.43
CA ILE A 36 28.44 1.87 -21.34
C ILE A 36 29.59 2.61 -20.63
N HIS A 37 29.39 3.02 -19.38
CA HIS A 37 30.45 3.70 -18.63
C HIS A 37 31.71 2.85 -18.47
N GLU A 38 31.58 1.56 -18.19
CA GLU A 38 32.73 0.65 -18.08
C GLU A 38 33.46 0.49 -19.41
N GLU A 39 32.73 0.38 -20.54
CA GLU A 39 33.32 0.38 -21.89
C GLU A 39 34.10 1.68 -22.17
N GLU A 40 33.50 2.82 -21.84
CA GLU A 40 34.09 4.14 -22.06
C GLU A 40 35.28 4.41 -21.15
N LEU A 41 35.25 3.90 -19.91
CA LEU A 41 36.35 3.96 -18.97
C LEU A 41 37.56 3.14 -19.46
N ALA A 42 37.31 1.93 -19.96
CA ALA A 42 38.35 1.11 -20.57
C ALA A 42 38.97 1.78 -21.81
N ARG A 43 38.17 2.54 -22.57
CA ARG A 43 38.60 3.25 -23.78
C ARG A 43 39.39 4.52 -23.50
N LEU A 44 38.93 5.35 -22.56
CA LEU A 44 39.46 6.70 -22.33
C LEU A 44 40.47 6.77 -21.18
N GLY A 45 40.42 5.83 -20.23
CA GLY A 45 41.29 5.80 -19.05
C GLY A 45 41.03 6.90 -18.02
N ASP A 46 40.08 7.79 -18.26
CA ASP A 46 39.64 8.83 -17.34
C ASP A 46 38.15 8.66 -16.99
N ASP A 47 37.85 8.56 -15.70
CA ASP A 47 36.49 8.39 -15.17
C ASP A 47 35.59 9.60 -15.47
N SER A 48 36.13 10.82 -15.48
CA SER A 48 35.32 12.00 -15.78
C SER A 48 34.90 12.05 -17.25
N ALA A 49 35.85 11.80 -18.17
CA ALA A 49 35.59 11.71 -19.60
C ALA A 49 34.70 10.51 -19.95
N ALA A 50 34.91 9.35 -19.31
CA ALA A 50 34.09 8.16 -19.50
C ALA A 50 32.63 8.38 -19.11
N ARG A 51 32.37 9.08 -18.00
CA ARG A 51 31.01 9.45 -17.59
C ARG A 51 30.34 10.37 -18.60
N ALA A 52 31.03 11.41 -19.04
CA ALA A 52 30.50 12.33 -20.04
C ALA A 52 30.18 11.61 -21.36
N ALA A 53 31.08 10.74 -21.83
CA ALA A 53 30.87 9.92 -23.02
C ALA A 53 29.70 8.94 -22.85
N ALA A 54 29.56 8.32 -21.67
CA ALA A 54 28.48 7.40 -21.38
C ALA A 54 27.11 8.09 -21.36
N VAL A 55 27.01 9.27 -20.73
CA VAL A 55 25.79 10.10 -20.75
C VAL A 55 25.45 10.53 -22.16
N GLN A 56 26.44 10.95 -22.95
CA GLN A 56 26.24 11.32 -24.35
C GLN A 56 25.72 10.15 -25.19
N ARG A 57 26.29 8.94 -25.01
CA ARG A 57 25.91 7.73 -25.74
C ARG A 57 24.57 7.15 -25.28
N PHE A 58 24.19 7.36 -24.02
CA PHE A 58 22.86 7.00 -23.49
C PHE A 58 21.73 7.80 -24.17
N GLY A 59 22.04 9.02 -24.64
CA GLY A 59 21.14 9.84 -25.44
C GLY A 59 20.20 10.72 -24.61
N ASP A 60 19.19 11.27 -25.28
CA ASP A 60 18.21 12.17 -24.66
C ASP A 60 17.18 11.38 -23.82
N PRO A 61 17.08 11.63 -22.50
CA PRO A 61 16.08 11.02 -21.64
C PRO A 61 14.64 11.18 -22.13
N ALA A 62 14.30 12.29 -22.80
CA ALA A 62 12.95 12.54 -23.28
C ALA A 62 12.57 11.61 -24.44
N ALA A 63 13.50 11.35 -25.38
CA ALA A 63 13.30 10.37 -26.45
C ALA A 63 13.10 8.96 -25.86
N LEU A 64 13.91 8.59 -24.87
CA LEU A 64 13.79 7.30 -24.20
C LEU A 64 12.45 7.14 -23.46
N THR A 65 11.94 8.20 -22.83
CA THR A 65 10.60 8.18 -22.22
C THR A 65 9.52 7.84 -23.24
N VAL A 66 9.59 8.38 -24.47
CA VAL A 66 8.60 8.11 -25.51
C VAL A 66 8.62 6.64 -25.92
N GLU A 67 9.80 6.07 -26.15
CA GLU A 67 9.97 4.65 -26.48
C GLU A 67 9.47 3.74 -25.34
N LEU A 68 9.86 4.04 -24.11
CA LEU A 68 9.38 3.31 -22.93
C LEU A 68 7.85 3.38 -22.82
N GLN A 69 7.25 4.55 -23.05
CA GLN A 69 5.81 4.75 -22.96
C GLN A 69 5.04 3.95 -24.03
N GLN A 70 5.64 3.75 -25.20
CA GLN A 70 5.09 2.89 -26.26
C GLN A 70 5.13 1.40 -25.88
N SER A 71 6.13 0.99 -25.09
CA SER A 71 6.23 -0.40 -24.58
C SER A 71 5.23 -0.75 -23.46
N VAL A 72 4.55 0.24 -22.88
CA VAL A 72 3.63 0.06 -21.74
C VAL A 72 2.26 -0.45 -22.20
N SER A 73 1.88 -1.61 -21.68
CA SER A 73 0.57 -2.23 -21.93
C SER A 73 -0.59 -1.47 -21.28
N PHE A 74 -1.83 -1.76 -21.69
CA PHE A 74 -3.01 -1.15 -21.06
C PHE A 74 -3.13 -1.50 -19.56
N SER A 75 -2.82 -2.75 -19.19
CA SER A 75 -2.83 -3.18 -17.78
C SER A 75 -1.82 -2.39 -16.95
N ASP A 76 -0.61 -2.13 -17.47
CA ASP A 76 0.39 -1.32 -16.76
C ASP A 76 -0.09 0.12 -16.52
N ARG A 77 -0.88 0.68 -17.45
CA ARG A 77 -1.49 2.02 -17.30
C ARG A 77 -2.58 2.05 -16.24
N MET A 78 -3.38 0.99 -16.15
CA MET A 78 -4.38 0.85 -15.08
C MET A 78 -3.71 0.71 -13.72
N ASP A 79 -2.66 -0.11 -13.64
CA ASP A 79 -1.83 -0.23 -12.44
C ASP A 79 -1.23 1.12 -12.04
N ALA A 80 -0.72 1.91 -12.99
CA ALA A 80 -0.20 3.25 -12.73
C ALA A 80 -1.29 4.21 -12.18
N ARG A 81 -2.52 4.08 -12.68
CA ARG A 81 -3.66 4.90 -12.20
C ARG A 81 -4.07 4.50 -10.78
N MET A 82 -4.10 3.20 -10.50
CA MET A 82 -4.33 2.69 -9.15
C MET A 82 -3.23 3.11 -8.19
N ASP A 83 -1.97 2.99 -8.59
CA ASP A 83 -0.81 3.41 -7.80
C ASP A 83 -0.82 4.91 -7.52
N ARG A 84 -1.28 5.75 -8.45
CA ARG A 84 -1.45 7.19 -8.17
C ARG A 84 -2.51 7.46 -7.08
N ALA A 85 -3.57 6.66 -7.04
CA ALA A 85 -4.65 6.81 -6.06
C ALA A 85 -4.28 6.21 -4.69
N PHE A 86 -3.70 5.00 -4.67
CA PHE A 86 -3.47 4.20 -3.47
C PHE A 86 -1.99 4.09 -3.05
N GLY A 87 -1.07 4.33 -3.97
CA GLY A 87 0.37 4.19 -3.78
C GLY A 87 0.99 5.34 -3.00
N TRP A 88 2.24 5.12 -2.59
CA TRP A 88 3.00 6.01 -1.72
C TRP A 88 3.46 7.28 -2.46
N ARG A 89 3.38 8.44 -1.80
CA ARG A 89 3.91 9.70 -2.34
C ARG A 89 5.26 10.05 -1.69
N PRO A 90 6.27 10.47 -2.47
CA PRO A 90 7.54 10.94 -1.91
C PRO A 90 7.31 12.04 -0.86
N GLY A 91 7.96 11.91 0.31
CA GLY A 91 7.81 12.84 1.43
C GLY A 91 6.52 12.70 2.26
N GLU A 92 5.61 11.79 1.91
CA GLU A 92 4.45 11.48 2.74
C GLU A 92 4.88 10.70 3.98
N SER A 93 4.36 11.04 5.17
CA SER A 93 4.59 10.21 6.36
C SER A 93 3.71 8.96 6.31
N ALA A 94 4.16 7.88 6.96
CA ALA A 94 3.38 6.63 7.00
C ALA A 94 1.96 6.83 7.58
N THR A 95 1.82 7.70 8.57
CA THR A 95 0.52 8.02 9.16
C THR A 95 -0.38 8.79 8.19
N ARG A 96 0.16 9.75 7.44
CA ARG A 96 -0.59 10.50 6.42
C ARG A 96 -1.06 9.58 5.30
N HIS A 97 -0.17 8.69 4.85
CA HIS A 97 -0.49 7.70 3.84
C HIS A 97 -1.61 6.75 4.31
N SER A 98 -1.49 6.18 5.51
CA SER A 98 -2.53 5.33 6.10
C SER A 98 -3.86 6.07 6.28
N ALA A 99 -3.83 7.35 6.67
CA ALA A 99 -5.04 8.17 6.80
C ALA A 99 -5.73 8.40 5.44
N ARG A 100 -4.93 8.69 4.40
CA ARG A 100 -5.44 8.82 3.02
C ARG A 100 -6.07 7.51 2.53
N GLN A 101 -5.41 6.37 2.74
CA GLN A 101 -5.96 5.07 2.38
C GLN A 101 -7.27 4.78 3.12
N ALA A 102 -7.32 5.01 4.42
CA ALA A 102 -8.54 4.86 5.22
C ALA A 102 -9.68 5.74 4.69
N GLY A 103 -9.40 7.00 4.37
CA GLY A 103 -10.38 7.91 3.76
C GLY A 103 -10.88 7.42 2.39
N LEU A 104 -10.01 6.90 1.53
CA LEU A 104 -10.42 6.31 0.25
C LEU A 104 -11.32 5.08 0.44
N ILE A 105 -11.00 4.22 1.41
CA ILE A 105 -11.85 3.06 1.74
C ILE A 105 -13.21 3.52 2.28
N ALA A 106 -13.25 4.55 3.13
CA ALA A 106 -14.50 5.13 3.60
C ALA A 106 -15.36 5.64 2.44
N LEU A 107 -14.75 6.33 1.46
CA LEU A 107 -15.44 6.80 0.26
C LEU A 107 -15.99 5.66 -0.61
N VAL A 108 -15.32 4.52 -0.66
CA VAL A 108 -15.82 3.32 -1.37
C VAL A 108 -16.99 2.69 -0.64
N ILE A 109 -17.00 2.70 0.70
CA ILE A 109 -18.08 2.13 1.52
C ILE A 109 -19.31 3.04 1.54
N LEU A 110 -19.12 4.35 1.59
CA LEU A 110 -20.18 5.35 1.71
C LEU A 110 -21.39 5.16 0.76
N PRO A 111 -21.24 4.92 -0.55
CA PRO A 111 -22.38 4.76 -1.47
C PRO A 111 -23.20 3.49 -1.23
N TRP A 112 -22.67 2.49 -0.51
CA TRP A 112 -23.41 1.28 -0.18
C TRP A 112 -24.54 1.53 0.82
N LEU A 113 -24.41 2.54 1.68
CA LEU A 113 -25.43 2.89 2.67
C LEU A 113 -26.75 3.34 2.02
N PRO A 114 -26.78 4.38 1.15
CA PRO A 114 -28.03 4.76 0.48
C PRO A 114 -28.51 3.67 -0.48
N PHE A 115 -27.60 2.89 -1.10
CA PHE A 115 -27.98 1.76 -1.96
C PHE A 115 -28.78 0.71 -1.17
N VAL A 116 -28.29 0.31 0.00
CA VAL A 116 -28.98 -0.69 0.83
C VAL A 116 -30.28 -0.15 1.39
N LEU A 117 -30.34 1.13 1.78
CA LEU A 117 -31.59 1.76 2.21
C LEU A 117 -32.63 1.82 1.08
N LEU A 118 -32.20 2.09 -0.15
CA LEU A 118 -33.07 2.09 -1.32
C LEU A 118 -33.64 0.69 -1.58
N VAL A 119 -32.79 -0.34 -1.58
CA VAL A 119 -33.20 -1.74 -1.79
C VAL A 119 -34.13 -2.20 -0.66
N ALA A 120 -33.81 -1.88 0.59
CA ALA A 120 -34.66 -2.22 1.74
C ALA A 120 -36.02 -1.51 1.70
N GLY A 121 -36.07 -0.27 1.21
CA GLY A 121 -37.31 0.49 1.05
C GLY A 121 -38.22 0.00 -0.08
N THR A 122 -37.70 -0.81 -1.02
CA THR A 122 -38.50 -1.41 -2.10
C THR A 122 -39.09 -2.78 -1.76
N GLY A 123 -38.80 -3.34 -0.58
CA GLY A 123 -39.31 -4.63 -0.14
C GLY A 123 -40.83 -4.63 0.02
N GLN A 124 -41.49 -5.68 -0.48
CA GLN A 124 -42.94 -5.86 -0.36
C GLN A 124 -43.30 -6.18 1.10
N PRO A 125 -44.38 -5.62 1.67
CA PRO A 125 -44.68 -5.71 3.11
C PRO A 125 -44.91 -7.13 3.67
N ASP A 126 -45.09 -8.13 2.81
CA ASP A 126 -45.54 -9.47 3.19
C ASP A 126 -44.43 -10.53 3.25
N ASP A 127 -43.19 -10.22 2.84
CA ASP A 127 -42.09 -11.18 2.78
C ASP A 127 -41.03 -10.94 3.86
N GLU A 128 -40.95 -11.86 4.83
CA GLU A 128 -39.93 -11.99 5.89
C GLU A 128 -39.65 -10.74 6.77
N PRO A 129 -39.09 -10.93 7.98
CA PRO A 129 -38.67 -9.81 8.81
C PRO A 129 -37.46 -9.10 8.19
N VAL A 130 -37.71 -8.14 7.29
CA VAL A 130 -36.68 -7.22 6.80
C VAL A 130 -36.05 -6.50 7.99
N PRO A 131 -34.70 -6.45 8.10
CA PRO A 131 -34.04 -5.73 9.17
C PRO A 131 -34.53 -4.27 9.23
N SER A 132 -34.84 -3.79 10.44
CA SER A 132 -35.28 -2.41 10.61
C SER A 132 -34.28 -1.42 10.02
N THR A 133 -34.75 -0.28 9.50
CA THR A 133 -33.88 0.79 8.98
C THR A 133 -32.82 1.21 9.99
N ALA A 134 -33.17 1.20 11.29
CA ALA A 134 -32.24 1.49 12.37
C ALA A 134 -31.12 0.43 12.49
N THR A 135 -31.46 -0.86 12.33
CA THR A 135 -30.49 -1.96 12.30
C THR A 135 -29.53 -1.81 11.12
N LEU A 136 -30.06 -1.54 9.92
CA LEU A 136 -29.24 -1.30 8.74
C LEU A 136 -28.32 -0.09 8.92
N LEU A 137 -28.85 1.02 9.42
CA LEU A 137 -28.07 2.24 9.63
C LEU A 137 -26.94 2.03 10.66
N ARG A 138 -27.21 1.30 11.76
CA ARG A 138 -26.19 0.96 12.76
C ARG A 138 -25.11 0.05 12.17
N PHE A 139 -25.50 -0.98 11.44
CA PHE A 139 -24.55 -1.92 10.83
C PHE A 139 -23.66 -1.22 9.80
N PHE A 140 -24.24 -0.49 8.85
CA PHE A 140 -23.46 0.22 7.82
C PHE A 140 -22.69 1.42 8.38
N GLY A 141 -23.24 2.12 9.38
CA GLY A 141 -22.52 3.15 10.11
C GLY A 141 -21.31 2.58 10.86
N GLY A 142 -21.49 1.43 11.52
CA GLY A 142 -20.42 0.67 12.14
C GLY A 142 -19.36 0.26 11.13
N LEU A 143 -19.76 -0.27 9.97
CA LEU A 143 -18.84 -0.68 8.90
C LEU A 143 -18.04 0.52 8.34
N LEU A 144 -18.72 1.65 8.14
CA LEU A 144 -18.14 2.90 7.64
C LEU A 144 -17.08 3.48 8.58
N VAL A 145 -17.18 3.23 9.89
CA VAL A 145 -16.17 3.66 10.87
C VAL A 145 -15.09 2.59 11.08
N PHE A 146 -15.51 1.35 11.28
CA PHE A 146 -14.63 0.25 11.65
C PHE A 146 -13.63 -0.11 10.54
N VAL A 147 -14.09 -0.28 9.29
CA VAL A 147 -13.21 -0.74 8.22
C VAL A 147 -12.11 0.28 7.93
N PRO A 148 -12.38 1.60 7.78
CA PRO A 148 -11.32 2.60 7.66
C PRO A 148 -10.38 2.66 8.87
N ALA A 149 -10.91 2.58 10.10
CA ALA A 149 -10.09 2.58 11.31
C ALA A 149 -9.15 1.36 11.36
N LEU A 150 -9.65 0.19 10.97
CA LEU A 150 -8.88 -1.03 10.87
C LEU A 150 -7.79 -0.92 9.79
N VAL A 151 -8.14 -0.46 8.58
CA VAL A 151 -7.18 -0.22 7.50
C VAL A 151 -6.10 0.77 7.94
N PHE A 152 -6.48 1.87 8.58
CA PHE A 152 -5.53 2.84 9.13
C PHE A 152 -4.54 2.18 10.09
N ALA A 153 -5.05 1.47 11.10
CA ALA A 153 -4.21 0.86 12.12
C ALA A 153 -3.29 -0.22 11.56
N LEU A 154 -3.81 -1.11 10.71
CA LEU A 154 -3.02 -2.16 10.08
C LEU A 154 -1.98 -1.59 9.13
N SER A 155 -2.31 -0.57 8.32
CA SER A 155 -1.33 0.09 7.44
C SER A 155 -0.21 0.75 8.25
N VAL A 156 -0.52 1.45 9.34
CA VAL A 156 0.51 2.03 10.21
C VAL A 156 1.42 0.95 10.80
N LEU A 157 0.85 -0.14 11.32
CA LEU A 157 1.62 -1.26 11.88
C LEU A 157 2.48 -1.94 10.82
N TYR A 158 1.95 -2.14 9.61
CA TYR A 158 2.67 -2.66 8.46
C TYR A 158 3.93 -1.84 8.16
N PHE A 159 3.80 -0.52 7.99
CA PHE A 159 4.95 0.35 7.69
C PHE A 159 5.98 0.32 8.81
N ARG A 160 5.54 0.32 10.07
CA ARG A 160 6.44 0.24 11.23
C ARG A 160 7.19 -1.09 11.30
N MET A 161 6.55 -2.21 10.99
CA MET A 161 7.20 -3.51 10.86
C MET A 161 8.20 -3.53 9.70
N ARG A 162 7.78 -3.05 8.53
CA ARG A 162 8.60 -2.97 7.32
C ARG A 162 9.88 -2.18 7.55
N ASP A 163 9.76 -0.98 8.11
CA ASP A 163 10.90 -0.09 8.35
C ASP A 163 11.82 -0.69 9.43
N SER A 164 11.28 -1.40 10.42
CA SER A 164 12.06 -2.11 11.45
C SER A 164 12.77 -3.36 10.93
N LEU A 165 12.24 -4.04 9.91
CA LEU A 165 12.87 -5.21 9.29
C LEU A 165 14.05 -4.79 8.42
N HIS A 166 13.86 -3.77 7.58
CA HIS A 166 14.82 -3.42 6.53
C HIS A 166 15.73 -2.25 6.90
N GLY A 167 15.43 -1.51 7.97
CA GLY A 167 16.21 -0.36 8.42
C GLY A 167 16.02 0.86 7.53
N ALA A 168 14.80 1.07 7.05
CA ALA A 168 14.48 2.15 6.12
C ALA A 168 14.55 3.53 6.80
N PHE A 169 14.95 4.57 6.05
CA PHE A 169 14.88 5.97 6.49
C PHE A 169 15.57 6.26 7.83
N GLY A 170 16.70 5.61 8.10
CA GLY A 170 17.48 5.80 9.32
C GLY A 170 16.97 5.03 10.54
N ALA A 171 15.91 4.22 10.40
CA ALA A 171 15.49 3.33 11.47
C ALA A 171 16.50 2.16 11.64
N PRO A 172 16.90 1.80 12.88
CA PRO A 172 17.75 0.63 13.08
C PRO A 172 16.94 -0.66 12.86
N ARG A 173 17.57 -1.65 12.22
CA ARG A 173 16.99 -2.99 12.07
C ARG A 173 16.79 -3.64 13.43
N SER A 174 15.57 -4.07 13.75
CA SER A 174 15.26 -4.68 15.04
C SER A 174 14.07 -5.64 14.98
N TRP A 175 14.36 -6.94 15.04
CA TRP A 175 13.34 -7.98 15.15
C TRP A 175 12.48 -7.86 16.41
N ARG A 176 13.04 -7.35 17.52
CA ARG A 176 12.28 -7.11 18.75
C ARG A 176 11.15 -6.09 18.54
N ARG A 177 11.38 -5.05 17.72
CA ARG A 177 10.34 -4.08 17.36
C ARG A 177 9.26 -4.71 16.49
N VAL A 178 9.62 -5.58 15.56
CA VAL A 178 8.67 -6.32 14.71
C VAL A 178 7.75 -7.19 15.57
N ILE A 179 8.31 -7.94 16.52
CA ILE A 179 7.53 -8.72 17.50
C ILE A 179 6.63 -7.81 18.33
N GLY A 180 7.14 -6.67 18.80
CA GLY A 180 6.37 -5.68 19.55
C GLY A 180 5.16 -5.13 18.76
N PHE A 181 5.36 -4.76 17.49
CA PHE A 181 4.25 -4.35 16.62
C PHE A 181 3.29 -5.50 16.31
N GLY A 182 3.79 -6.74 16.25
CA GLY A 182 2.96 -7.93 16.10
C GLY A 182 2.04 -8.12 17.30
N ALA A 183 2.59 -8.04 18.51
CA ALA A 183 1.81 -8.06 19.75
C ALA A 183 0.81 -6.89 19.82
N LEU A 184 1.21 -5.68 19.40
CA LEU A 184 0.30 -4.53 19.34
C LEU A 184 -0.87 -4.79 18.37
N SER A 185 -0.64 -5.41 17.22
CA SER A 185 -1.71 -5.77 16.28
C SER A 185 -2.73 -6.76 16.89
N LEU A 186 -2.27 -7.68 17.74
CA LEU A 186 -3.13 -8.60 18.48
C LEU A 186 -4.04 -7.90 19.50
N LEU A 187 -3.69 -6.70 19.96
CA LEU A 187 -4.54 -5.88 20.84
C LEU A 187 -5.49 -4.99 20.05
N VAL A 188 -5.02 -4.41 18.93
CA VAL A 188 -5.82 -3.50 18.10
C VAL A 188 -7.06 -4.19 17.54
N LEU A 189 -6.93 -5.42 17.04
CA LEU A 189 -8.02 -6.16 16.41
C LEU A 189 -9.21 -6.42 17.35
N PRO A 190 -9.05 -7.02 18.55
CA PRO A 190 -10.16 -7.24 19.46
C PRO A 190 -10.75 -5.94 19.99
N VAL A 191 -9.95 -4.89 20.18
CA VAL A 191 -10.47 -3.58 20.63
C VAL A 191 -11.35 -2.96 19.55
N LEU A 192 -10.89 -2.90 18.30
CA LEU A 192 -11.71 -2.37 17.21
C LEU A 192 -12.92 -3.27 16.93
N GLY A 193 -12.75 -4.60 17.02
CA GLY A 193 -13.82 -5.57 16.79
C GLY A 193 -14.93 -5.46 17.84
N THR A 194 -14.57 -5.34 19.11
CA THR A 194 -15.55 -5.12 20.19
C THR A 194 -16.26 -3.77 20.04
N ALA A 195 -15.53 -2.70 19.68
CA ALA A 195 -16.14 -1.40 19.38
C ALA A 195 -17.13 -1.49 18.21
N PHE A 196 -16.79 -2.20 17.13
CA PHE A 196 -17.70 -2.45 16.01
C PHE A 196 -18.94 -3.22 16.47
N SER A 197 -18.79 -4.30 17.22
CA SER A 197 -19.93 -5.07 17.72
C SER A 197 -20.86 -4.23 18.59
N LEU A 198 -20.31 -3.40 19.48
CA LEU A 198 -21.09 -2.49 20.34
C LEU A 198 -21.88 -1.45 19.54
N ILE A 199 -21.29 -0.90 18.47
CA ILE A 199 -21.95 0.09 17.60
C ILE A 199 -23.00 -0.57 16.70
N SER A 200 -22.65 -1.70 16.08
CA SER A 200 -23.44 -2.35 15.04
C SER A 200 -24.62 -3.13 15.58
N MET A 201 -24.42 -3.88 16.68
CA MET A 201 -25.49 -4.67 17.30
C MET A 201 -26.35 -3.82 18.24
N GLY A 202 -25.80 -2.73 18.79
CA GLY A 202 -26.45 -1.95 19.84
C GLY A 202 -26.61 -2.75 21.14
N ALA A 203 -27.23 -2.15 22.15
CA ALA A 203 -27.53 -2.83 23.42
C ALA A 203 -28.72 -3.80 23.30
N THR A 204 -28.89 -4.48 22.16
CA THR A 204 -29.94 -5.47 21.99
C THR A 204 -29.60 -6.67 22.87
N SER A 205 -30.37 -6.83 23.94
CA SER A 205 -30.27 -7.87 24.98
C SER A 205 -30.55 -9.29 24.49
N GLU A 206 -30.72 -9.49 23.19
CA GLU A 206 -31.07 -10.77 22.56
C GLU A 206 -29.89 -11.31 21.75
N ILE A 207 -28.72 -11.42 22.37
CA ILE A 207 -27.71 -12.35 21.86
C ILE A 207 -28.19 -13.73 22.30
N PRO A 208 -28.64 -14.63 21.40
CA PRO A 208 -29.05 -15.97 21.80
C PRO A 208 -27.87 -16.64 22.49
N GLU A 209 -28.06 -17.10 23.74
CA GLU A 209 -27.00 -17.74 24.56
C GLU A 209 -26.30 -18.88 23.80
N GLU A 210 -26.99 -19.52 22.86
CA GLU A 210 -26.47 -20.61 22.02
C GLU A 210 -25.46 -20.18 20.92
N SER A 211 -25.50 -18.91 20.48
CA SER A 211 -24.67 -18.42 19.36
C SER A 211 -23.26 -17.97 19.79
N THR A 212 -23.06 -17.68 21.08
CA THR A 212 -21.74 -17.47 21.71
C THR A 212 -21.06 -18.80 22.06
N THR A 213 -21.14 -19.78 21.17
CA THR A 213 -20.45 -21.05 21.34
C THR A 213 -18.94 -20.79 21.41
N ALA A 214 -18.24 -21.46 22.31
CA ALA A 214 -16.79 -21.37 22.47
C ALA A 214 -16.02 -21.51 21.14
N ARG A 215 -16.62 -22.18 20.13
CA ARG A 215 -16.12 -22.29 18.76
C ARG A 215 -16.03 -20.95 18.03
N SER A 216 -17.03 -20.08 18.12
CA SER A 216 -17.03 -18.75 17.47
C SER A 216 -15.95 -17.85 18.06
N ILE A 217 -15.81 -17.88 19.39
CA ILE A 217 -14.76 -17.16 20.12
C ILE A 217 -13.37 -17.70 19.72
N ALA A 218 -13.18 -19.02 19.74
CA ALA A 218 -11.93 -19.64 19.33
C ALA A 218 -11.55 -19.33 17.87
N GLY A 219 -12.53 -19.32 16.96
CA GLY A 219 -12.34 -18.95 15.56
C GLY A 219 -11.85 -17.51 15.40
N LEU A 220 -12.43 -16.56 16.14
CA LEU A 220 -11.97 -15.16 16.16
C LEU A 220 -10.52 -15.04 16.65
N PHE A 221 -10.16 -15.74 17.73
CA PHE A 221 -8.79 -15.74 18.25
C PHE A 221 -7.78 -16.29 17.23
N VAL A 222 -8.10 -17.41 16.56
CA VAL A 222 -7.24 -17.97 15.51
C VAL A 222 -7.09 -16.98 14.36
N GLY A 223 -8.18 -16.34 13.94
CA GLY A 223 -8.14 -15.29 12.92
C GLY A 223 -7.21 -14.13 13.31
N PHE A 224 -7.28 -13.67 14.56
CA PHE A 224 -6.42 -12.60 15.05
C PHE A 224 -4.94 -13.00 15.10
N LEU A 225 -4.61 -14.26 15.40
CA LEU A 225 -3.23 -14.76 15.39
C LEU A 225 -2.60 -14.79 13.99
N ILE A 226 -3.41 -14.97 12.94
CA ILE A 226 -2.92 -14.99 11.56
C ILE A 226 -2.50 -13.59 11.10
N VAL A 227 -3.17 -12.53 11.57
CA VAL A 227 -2.91 -11.15 11.13
C VAL A 227 -1.46 -10.68 11.37
N PRO A 228 -0.85 -10.77 12.57
CA PRO A 228 0.54 -10.35 12.76
C PRO A 228 1.51 -11.14 11.90
N LEU A 229 1.29 -12.45 11.73
CA LEU A 229 2.12 -13.30 10.88
C LEU A 229 2.02 -12.88 9.41
N PHE A 230 0.80 -12.59 8.96
CA PHE A 230 0.53 -12.09 7.62
C PHE A 230 1.18 -10.73 7.39
N LEU A 231 1.03 -9.77 8.31
CA LEU A 231 1.66 -8.45 8.22
C LEU A 231 3.19 -8.54 8.20
N ALA A 232 3.78 -9.37 9.07
CA ALA A 232 5.23 -9.59 9.08
C ALA A 232 5.70 -10.25 7.77
N GLY A 233 4.95 -11.23 7.26
CA GLY A 233 5.23 -11.88 5.97
C GLY A 233 5.14 -10.92 4.79
N LEU A 234 4.14 -10.04 4.75
CA LEU A 234 4.02 -8.98 3.76
C LEU A 234 5.18 -7.98 3.86
N ALA A 235 5.51 -7.54 5.08
CA ALA A 235 6.59 -6.58 5.31
C ALA A 235 7.95 -7.17 4.92
N TRP A 236 8.15 -8.47 5.15
CA TRP A 236 9.32 -9.20 4.69
C TRP A 236 9.38 -9.27 3.16
N LYS A 237 8.31 -9.77 2.53
CA LYS A 237 8.27 -10.08 1.09
C LYS A 237 8.25 -8.82 0.21
N LEU A 238 7.50 -7.79 0.59
CA LEU A 238 7.30 -6.58 -0.21
C LEU A 238 8.17 -5.42 0.26
N GLY A 239 8.63 -5.43 1.51
CA GLY A 239 9.32 -4.27 2.10
C GLY A 239 10.58 -3.87 1.36
N GLY A 240 11.40 -4.83 0.92
CA GLY A 240 12.63 -4.52 0.19
C GLY A 240 12.38 -3.83 -1.16
N SER A 241 11.39 -4.29 -1.93
CA SER A 241 11.06 -3.67 -3.22
C SER A 241 10.39 -2.30 -3.05
N GLU A 242 9.55 -2.13 -2.03
CA GLU A 242 8.95 -0.83 -1.70
C GLU A 242 9.98 0.20 -1.26
N ILE A 243 10.96 -0.20 -0.44
CA ILE A 243 12.03 0.70 0.02
C ILE A 243 12.90 1.13 -1.16
N ARG A 244 13.31 0.19 -2.02
CA ARG A 244 14.04 0.53 -3.25
C ARG A 244 13.22 1.48 -4.12
N HIS A 245 11.93 1.21 -4.31
CA HIS A 245 11.06 2.10 -5.08
C HIS A 245 10.99 3.51 -4.46
N ALA A 246 10.89 3.60 -3.13
CA ALA A 246 10.87 4.88 -2.42
C ALA A 246 12.21 5.62 -2.52
N GLU A 247 13.34 4.91 -2.52
CA GLU A 247 14.68 5.47 -2.75
C GLU A 247 14.75 6.16 -4.12
N TRP A 248 14.39 5.47 -5.20
CA TRP A 248 14.29 6.05 -6.55
C TRP A 248 13.34 7.24 -6.62
N ALA A 249 12.18 7.13 -5.98
CA ALA A 249 11.18 8.18 -5.99
C ALA A 249 11.58 9.42 -5.17
N SER A 250 12.54 9.27 -4.25
CA SER A 250 13.07 10.34 -3.41
C SER A 250 14.23 11.12 -4.04
N LEU A 251 14.77 10.63 -5.17
CA LEU A 251 15.82 11.35 -5.90
C LEU A 251 15.31 12.72 -6.36
N ASP A 252 16.09 13.74 -6.04
CA ASP A 252 15.94 15.09 -6.59
C ASP A 252 16.45 15.07 -8.03
N ILE A 253 15.53 15.29 -8.97
CA ILE A 253 15.83 15.21 -10.41
C ILE A 253 16.07 16.58 -11.04
N GLY A 254 16.05 17.68 -10.27
CA GLY A 254 16.25 19.04 -10.78
C GLY A 254 15.27 19.37 -11.92
N GLN A 255 14.11 19.93 -11.58
CA GLN A 255 13.13 20.33 -12.61
C GLN A 255 13.68 21.46 -13.50
#